data_AF-A0A165MJ63-F1
#
_entry.id   AF-A0A165MJ63-F1
#
_cell.length_a   1.000
_cell.length_b   1.000
_cell.length_c   1.000
_cell.angle_alpha   90.00
_cell.angle_beta   90.00
_cell.angle_gamma   90.00
#
_symmetry.space_group_name_H-M   'P 1'
#
loop_
_entity.id
_entity.type
_entity.pdbx_description
1 polymer ?
#
loop_
_entity_poly.entity_id
_entity_poly.type
_entity_poly.pdbx_seq_one_letter_code
_entity_poly.pdbx_strand_id
1 'polypeptide(L)'
;CGVWLDDISPGGVQCHLRHDHHISRTQPECRKTGVQGRCRWEVDGGVCGCPLKVNSYAKHIASIHLKSTARRCPDCQKVMGREDSLTRHRRAHCSARQDSG
;
A
#
# COMPACT_ATOMS: atom_id res chain seq x y z
N CYS A 1 -1.98 13.26 7.76
CA CYS A 1 -2.19 14.63 7.23
C CYS A 1 -3.62 14.87 6.75
N GLY A 2 -4.46 13.84 6.58
CA GLY A 2 -5.86 14.03 6.18
C GLY A 2 -6.05 14.50 4.73
N VAL A 3 -4.97 14.54 3.93
CA VAL A 3 -5.01 14.92 2.52
C VAL A 3 -5.67 13.81 1.72
N TRP A 4 -6.66 14.18 0.93
CA TRP A 4 -7.28 13.29 -0.03
C TRP A 4 -6.37 13.11 -1.24
N LEU A 5 -6.14 11.87 -1.65
CA LEU A 5 -5.28 11.51 -2.79
C LEU A 5 -6.16 10.94 -3.89
N ASP A 6 -6.17 11.58 -5.07
CA ASP A 6 -6.79 11.02 -6.28
C ASP A 6 -6.12 9.72 -6.73
N ASP A 7 -4.78 9.67 -6.65
CA ASP A 7 -3.98 8.48 -6.95
C ASP A 7 -3.49 7.82 -5.66
N ILE A 8 -4.29 6.91 -5.13
CA ILE A 8 -3.96 6.11 -3.94
C ILE A 8 -2.96 4.98 -4.22
N SER A 9 -2.52 4.81 -5.46
CA SER A 9 -1.51 3.82 -5.86
C SER A 9 -0.19 4.05 -5.12
N PRO A 10 0.71 3.05 -5.05
CA PRO A 10 2.04 3.25 -4.46
C PRO A 10 2.82 4.40 -5.09
N GLY A 11 2.60 4.67 -6.39
CA GLY A 11 3.18 5.81 -7.12
C GLY A 11 2.66 7.16 -6.64
N GLY A 12 1.34 7.37 -6.65
CA GLY A 12 0.73 8.61 -6.15
C GLY A 12 0.99 8.86 -4.67
N VAL A 13 0.92 7.83 -3.83
CA VAL A 13 1.32 7.94 -2.41
C VAL A 13 2.79 8.34 -2.28
N GLN A 14 3.69 7.76 -3.08
CA GLN A 14 5.11 8.17 -3.06
C GLN A 14 5.30 9.61 -3.55
N CYS A 15 4.53 10.05 -4.54
CA CYS A 15 4.54 11.42 -5.03
C CYS A 15 4.13 12.40 -3.92
N HIS A 16 3.02 12.13 -3.25
CA HIS A 16 2.55 12.91 -2.11
C HIS A 16 3.56 12.93 -0.96
N LEU A 17 4.08 11.78 -0.54
CA LEU A 17 5.10 11.73 0.52
C LEU A 17 6.34 12.57 0.18
N ARG A 18 6.70 12.66 -1.11
CA ARG A 18 7.82 13.47 -1.58
C ARG A 18 7.49 14.96 -1.60
N HIS A 19 6.30 15.33 -2.05
CA HIS A 19 5.88 16.73 -2.23
C HIS A 19 5.46 17.35 -0.89
N ASP A 20 4.53 16.73 -0.18
CA ASP A 20 3.91 17.28 1.04
C ASP A 20 4.71 16.98 2.32
N HIS A 21 5.47 15.88 2.32
CA HIS A 21 6.20 15.43 3.52
C HIS A 21 7.71 15.42 3.35
N HIS A 22 8.22 15.78 2.17
CA HIS A 22 9.66 15.78 1.83
C HIS A 22 10.38 14.45 2.11
N ILE A 23 9.63 13.34 2.11
CA ILE A 23 10.13 11.98 2.34
C ILE A 23 10.60 11.42 1.00
N SER A 24 11.90 11.51 0.74
CA SER A 24 12.48 11.11 -0.55
C SER A 24 13.53 10.02 -0.43
N ARG A 25 13.58 9.12 -1.44
CA ARG A 25 14.59 8.04 -1.54
C ARG A 25 16.03 8.57 -1.69
N THR A 26 16.18 9.85 -2.02
CA THR A 26 17.48 10.51 -2.25
C THR A 26 18.00 11.24 -1.01
N GLN A 27 17.29 11.22 0.12
CA GLN A 27 17.80 11.79 1.37
C GLN A 27 19.07 11.02 1.80
N PRO A 28 20.23 11.68 1.96
CA PRO A 28 21.51 11.03 2.27
C PRO A 28 21.50 10.32 3.63
N GLU A 29 20.63 10.77 4.54
CA GLU A 29 20.42 10.20 5.88
C GLU A 29 19.84 8.77 5.80
N CYS A 30 18.93 8.53 4.85
CA CYS A 30 18.29 7.23 4.61
C CYS A 30 19.21 6.23 3.88
N ARG A 31 20.30 6.70 3.27
CA ARG A 31 21.20 5.85 2.46
C ARG A 31 22.21 5.10 3.33
N LYS A 32 22.54 5.62 4.51
CA LYS A 32 23.65 5.11 5.34
C LYS A 32 23.23 4.28 6.53
N THR A 33 21.97 4.34 6.93
CA THR A 33 21.51 3.73 8.16
C THR A 33 20.17 3.08 7.89
N GLY A 34 19.97 1.84 8.34
CA GLY A 34 18.68 1.16 8.28
C GLY A 34 17.62 1.80 9.18
N VAL A 35 17.57 3.14 9.26
CA VAL A 35 16.66 3.91 10.10
C VAL A 35 15.24 3.54 9.70
N GLN A 36 14.63 2.76 10.58
CA GLN A 36 13.21 2.49 10.59
C GLN A 36 12.53 3.77 11.05
N GLY A 37 11.84 4.45 10.16
CA GLY A 37 10.90 5.50 10.54
C GLY A 37 9.62 4.86 11.09
N ARG A 38 8.87 5.60 11.91
CA ARG A 38 7.51 5.18 12.32
C ARG A 38 6.44 5.74 11.40
N CYS A 39 5.51 4.88 10.99
CA CYS A 39 4.32 5.29 10.26
C CYS A 39 3.52 6.27 11.13
N ARG A 40 3.30 7.49 10.64
CA ARG A 40 2.47 8.52 11.30
C ARG A 40 1.06 8.59 10.70
N TRP A 41 0.61 7.52 10.06
CA TRP A 41 -0.74 7.47 9.51
C TRP A 41 -1.76 7.36 10.64
N GLU A 42 -2.80 8.19 10.60
CA GLU A 42 -3.89 8.18 11.57
C GLU A 42 -4.98 7.22 11.07
N VAL A 43 -5.35 6.25 11.91
CA VAL A 43 -6.41 5.27 11.67
C VAL A 43 -7.33 5.29 12.88
N ASP A 44 -8.61 5.59 12.67
CA ASP A 44 -9.69 5.47 13.67
C ASP A 44 -9.31 5.97 15.08
N GLY A 45 -8.74 7.18 15.15
CA GLY A 45 -8.39 7.85 16.42
C GLY A 45 -7.00 7.51 16.99
N GLY A 46 -6.17 6.75 16.28
CA GLY A 46 -4.80 6.41 16.70
C GLY A 46 -3.77 6.47 15.58
N VAL A 47 -2.51 6.73 15.94
CA VAL A 47 -1.38 6.70 14.99
C VAL A 47 -0.88 5.27 14.84
N CYS A 48 -0.74 4.81 13.59
CA CYS A 48 -0.29 3.45 13.25
C CYS A 48 1.02 3.05 13.96
N GLY A 49 2.02 3.93 13.96
CA GLY A 49 3.26 3.75 14.72
C GLY A 49 4.16 2.61 14.24
N CYS A 50 3.80 1.87 13.19
CA CYS A 50 4.59 0.74 12.69
C CYS A 50 6.03 1.19 12.32
N PRO A 51 7.07 0.44 12.72
CA PRO A 51 8.44 0.70 12.29
C PRO A 51 8.67 0.13 10.89
N LEU A 52 9.05 0.98 9.94
CA LEU A 52 9.38 0.56 8.58
C LEU A 52 10.45 1.45 7.95
N LYS A 53 11.14 0.89 6.95
CA LYS A 53 12.12 1.64 6.16
C LYS A 53 11.41 2.75 5.40
N VAL A 54 12.05 3.91 5.28
CA VAL A 54 11.52 5.08 4.56
C VAL A 54 11.08 4.73 3.13
N ASN A 55 11.84 3.87 2.44
CA ASN A 55 11.50 3.41 1.09
C ASN A 55 10.23 2.51 1.02
N SER A 56 9.75 2.01 2.15
CA SER A 56 8.60 1.13 2.27
C SER A 56 7.34 1.86 2.72
N TYR A 57 7.41 3.16 3.04
CA TYR A 57 6.26 3.95 3.50
C TYR A 57 5.12 3.96 2.50
N ALA A 58 5.40 4.34 1.25
CA ALA A 58 4.37 4.41 0.22
C ALA A 58 3.67 3.06 0.02
N LYS A 59 4.46 1.98 0.01
CA LYS A 59 3.97 0.60 -0.15
C LYS A 59 3.09 0.18 1.03
N HIS A 60 3.51 0.48 2.26
CA HIS A 60 2.77 0.19 3.48
C HIS A 60 1.44 0.95 3.52
N ILE A 61 1.49 2.26 3.31
CA ILE A 61 0.32 3.14 3.30
C ILE A 61 -0.72 2.68 2.27
N ALA A 62 -0.30 2.47 1.02
CA ALA A 62 -1.18 2.04 -0.06
C ALA A 62 -1.88 0.70 0.26
N SER A 63 -1.18 -0.23 0.90
CA SER A 63 -1.72 -1.57 1.18
C SER A 63 -2.50 -1.70 2.49
N ILE A 64 -2.05 -1.04 3.56
CA ILE A 64 -2.58 -1.21 4.92
C ILE A 64 -3.68 -0.19 5.20
N HIS A 65 -3.44 1.07 4.85
CA HIS A 65 -4.33 2.17 5.21
C HIS A 65 -5.32 2.50 4.09
N LEU A 66 -4.80 2.76 2.89
CA LEU A 66 -5.65 3.12 1.75
C LEU A 66 -6.33 1.91 1.14
N LYS A 67 -5.78 0.70 1.37
CA LYS A 67 -6.21 -0.54 0.70
C LYS A 67 -6.36 -0.33 -0.81
N SER A 68 -5.56 0.57 -1.38
CA SER A 68 -5.62 0.99 -2.79
C SER A 68 -5.32 -0.17 -3.73
N THR A 69 -4.35 -0.99 -3.33
CA THR A 69 -4.00 -2.21 -4.05
C THR A 69 -4.90 -3.37 -3.66
N ALA A 70 -5.85 -3.17 -2.74
CA ALA A 70 -6.76 -4.20 -2.32
C ALA A 70 -7.80 -4.42 -3.41
N ARG A 71 -7.70 -5.57 -4.07
CA ARG A 71 -8.65 -5.99 -5.09
C ARG A 71 -9.52 -7.08 -4.50
N ARG A 72 -10.84 -6.94 -4.64
CA ARG A 72 -11.78 -8.00 -4.28
C ARG A 72 -11.78 -9.04 -5.39
N CYS A 73 -11.59 -10.30 -5.02
CA CYS A 73 -11.77 -11.40 -5.95
C CYS A 73 -13.24 -11.48 -6.35
N PRO A 74 -13.59 -11.45 -7.65
CA PRO A 74 -14.99 -11.58 -8.07
C PRO A 74 -15.56 -12.97 -7.75
N ASP A 75 -14.71 -14.00 -7.77
CA ASP A 75 -15.12 -15.40 -7.67
C ASP A 75 -15.43 -15.83 -6.23
N CYS A 76 -14.61 -15.43 -5.25
CA CYS A 76 -14.78 -15.81 -3.84
C CYS A 76 -14.98 -14.61 -2.90
N GLN A 77 -15.09 -13.40 -3.47
CA GLN A 77 -15.29 -12.15 -2.74
C GLN A 77 -14.19 -11.81 -1.70
N LYS A 78 -13.07 -12.55 -1.71
CA LYS A 78 -11.92 -12.33 -0.82
C LYS A 78 -11.13 -11.10 -1.23
N VAL A 79 -10.81 -10.23 -0.27
CA VAL A 79 -10.02 -9.02 -0.48
C VAL A 79 -8.54 -9.37 -0.41
N MET A 80 -7.84 -9.25 -1.52
CA MET A 80 -6.40 -9.47 -1.62
C MET A 80 -5.70 -8.13 -1.67
N GLY A 81 -4.72 -7.90 -0.80
CA GLY A 81 -4.04 -6.60 -0.67
C GLY A 81 -3.20 -6.16 -1.87
N ARG A 82 -3.05 -6.98 -2.93
CA ARG A 82 -2.38 -6.61 -4.20
C ARG A 82 -2.97 -7.34 -5.40
N GLU A 83 -2.78 -6.75 -6.58
CA GLU A 83 -3.24 -7.30 -7.87
C GLU A 83 -2.45 -8.53 -8.34
N ASP A 84 -1.12 -8.56 -8.15
CA ASP A 84 -0.30 -9.74 -8.43
C ASP A 84 -0.72 -10.93 -7.57
N SER A 85 -1.01 -10.64 -6.30
CA SER A 85 -1.47 -11.62 -5.33
C SER A 85 -2.90 -12.08 -5.64
N LEU A 86 -3.77 -11.18 -6.11
CA LEU A 86 -5.10 -11.54 -6.63
C LEU A 86 -4.99 -12.43 -7.86
N THR A 87 -4.11 -12.12 -8.81
CA THR A 87 -3.94 -12.89 -10.05
C THR A 87 -3.51 -14.32 -9.75
N ARG A 88 -2.52 -14.49 -8.86
CA ARG A 88 -2.09 -15.83 -8.42
C ARG A 88 -3.18 -16.53 -7.61
N HIS A 89 -3.85 -15.82 -6.71
CA HIS A 89 -4.99 -16.34 -5.94
C HIS A 89 -6.09 -16.86 -6.88
N ARG A 90 -6.50 -16.08 -7.88
CA ARG A 90 -7.55 -16.48 -8.82
C ARG A 90 -7.17 -17.74 -9.58
N ARG A 91 -5.94 -17.83 -10.06
CA ARG A 91 -5.44 -19.01 -10.78
C ARG A 91 -5.37 -20.28 -9.91
N ALA A 92 -4.97 -20.16 -8.65
CA ALA A 92 -4.75 -21.31 -7.76
C ALA A 92 -5.99 -21.72 -6.95
N HIS A 93 -6.81 -20.74 -6.53
CA HIS A 93 -7.92 -20.92 -5.60
C HIS A 93 -9.29 -20.71 -6.23
N CYS A 94 -9.40 -19.83 -7.22
CA CYS A 94 -10.65 -19.56 -7.92
C CYS A 94 -10.66 -20.15 -9.32
N SER A 95 -9.93 -21.26 -9.52
CA SER A 95 -9.91 -22.05 -10.75
C SER A 95 -11.26 -22.69 -11.11
N ALA A 96 -12.35 -22.29 -10.45
CA ALA A 96 -13.70 -22.73 -10.74
C ALA A 96 -14.35 -21.84 -11.81
N ARG A 97 -14.32 -22.36 -13.04
CA ARG A 97 -15.29 -22.19 -14.14
C ARG A 97 -15.32 -20.82 -14.82
N GLN A 98 -14.51 -20.70 -15.88
CA GLN A 98 -15.07 -20.19 -17.13
C GLN A 98 -16.15 -21.18 -17.58
N ASP A 99 -17.42 -20.88 -17.36
CA ASP A 99 -18.57 -21.47 -18.08
C ASP A 99 -19.85 -20.77 -17.64
N SER A 100 -20.76 -20.55 -18.60
CA SER A 100 -22.08 -19.88 -18.53
C SER A 100 -22.01 -18.36 -18.75
N GLY A 101 -22.49 -17.76 -19.84
CA GLY A 101 -23.23 -18.23 -21.02
C GLY A 101 -23.54 -17.02 -21.90
#